data_AF-A0A7X0WGT2-F1
#
_entry.id   AF-A0A7X0WGT2-F1
#
_cell.length_a   1.000
_cell.length_b   1.000
_cell.length_c   1.000
_cell.angle_alpha   90.00
_cell.angle_beta   90.00
_cell.angle_gamma   90.00
#
_symmetry.space_group_name_H-M   'P 1'
#
loop_
_entity.id
_entity.type
_entity.pdbx_description
1 polymer ?
#
loop_
_entity_poly.entity_id
_entity_poly.type
_entity_poly.pdbx_seq_one_letter_code
_entity_poly.pdbx_strand_id
1 'polypeptide(L)'
;MEQNELKKSLYTLLKKVKDYPEILSDKVISRDEAKIYRILESQDYVHGIEIAEYYDGPNLSLSNANITDTGYAFLHEMEAQEKPIRMSSKNKYIQLQVFLERVDDADNNLEKPNPRVRTADYYELISYAIKKKLVTGLVIKYASNKPSLIRTQDARLTPSGLDLLDIPFEETNPSIISQTINIYDGDFRNSSLGSGNTQNN
;
A
#
# COMPACT_ATOMS: atom_id res chain seq x y z
N MET A 1 -6.69 -12.35 -23.06
CA MET A 1 -6.77 -11.72 -21.73
C MET A 1 -5.35 -11.56 -21.24
N GLU A 2 -4.96 -10.34 -20.90
CA GLU A 2 -3.62 -10.09 -20.38
C GLU A 2 -3.44 -10.75 -19.00
N GLN A 3 -2.21 -11.12 -18.63
CA GLN A 3 -1.94 -11.85 -17.39
C GLN A 3 -2.44 -11.12 -16.13
N ASN A 4 -2.38 -9.78 -16.14
CA ASN A 4 -2.89 -8.94 -15.06
C ASN A 4 -4.42 -8.89 -15.00
N GLU A 5 -5.10 -8.89 -16.14
CA GLU A 5 -6.56 -8.95 -16.20
C GLU A 5 -7.06 -10.30 -15.68
N LEU A 6 -6.41 -11.39 -16.06
CA LEU A 6 -6.72 -12.73 -15.55
C LEU A 6 -6.57 -12.80 -14.03
N LYS A 7 -5.45 -12.31 -13.48
CA LYS A 7 -5.23 -12.27 -12.02
C LYS A 7 -6.31 -11.48 -11.28
N LYS A 8 -6.74 -10.34 -11.81
CA LYS A 8 -7.83 -9.54 -11.23
C LYS A 8 -9.17 -10.27 -11.28
N SER A 9 -9.47 -10.93 -12.40
CA SER A 9 -10.69 -11.73 -12.56
C SER A 9 -10.72 -12.92 -11.59
N LEU A 10 -9.59 -13.64 -11.44
CA LEU A 10 -9.44 -14.73 -10.48
C LEU A 10 -9.62 -14.21 -9.04
N TYR A 11 -8.96 -13.11 -8.68
CA TYR A 11 -9.11 -12.49 -7.36
C TYR A 11 -10.56 -12.11 -7.07
N THR A 12 -11.23 -11.46 -8.03
CA THR A 12 -12.62 -11.01 -7.87
C THR A 12 -13.56 -12.19 -7.65
N LEU A 13 -13.44 -13.26 -8.45
CA LEU A 13 -14.32 -14.42 -8.33
C LEU A 13 -14.01 -15.25 -7.08
N LEU A 14 -12.73 -15.46 -6.75
CA LEU A 14 -12.34 -16.17 -5.52
C LEU A 14 -12.81 -15.45 -4.26
N LYS A 15 -12.75 -14.11 -4.26
CA LYS A 15 -13.30 -13.29 -3.18
C LYS A 15 -14.82 -13.41 -3.06
N LYS A 16 -15.55 -13.49 -4.19
CA LYS A 16 -16.99 -13.75 -4.18
C LYS A 16 -17.31 -15.14 -3.61
N VAL A 17 -16.53 -16.17 -3.96
CA VAL A 17 -16.67 -17.51 -3.37
C VAL A 17 -16.47 -17.47 -1.85
N LYS A 18 -15.49 -16.69 -1.37
CA LYS A 18 -15.21 -16.52 0.06
C LYS A 18 -16.32 -15.80 0.81
N ASP A 19 -16.73 -14.64 0.29
CA ASP A 19 -17.57 -13.69 1.02
C ASP A 19 -19.07 -13.97 0.85
N TYR A 20 -19.46 -14.63 -0.26
CA TYR A 20 -20.86 -14.84 -0.65
C TYR A 20 -21.14 -16.22 -1.29
N PRO A 21 -20.72 -17.34 -0.68
CA PRO A 21 -20.91 -18.67 -1.29
C PRO A 21 -22.39 -18.99 -1.54
N GLU A 22 -23.29 -18.62 -0.61
CA GLU A 22 -24.72 -18.91 -0.69
C GLU A 22 -25.45 -18.16 -1.82
N ILE A 23 -24.94 -16.99 -2.23
CA ILE A 23 -25.56 -16.14 -3.26
C ILE A 23 -25.20 -16.63 -4.67
N LEU A 24 -24.18 -17.47 -4.79
CA LEU A 24 -23.61 -17.91 -6.06
C LEU A 24 -24.10 -19.29 -6.49
N SER A 25 -24.79 -20.03 -5.62
CA SER A 25 -25.42 -21.30 -5.97
C SER A 25 -26.67 -21.10 -6.81
N ASP A 26 -26.87 -21.99 -7.79
CA ASP A 26 -27.98 -22.02 -8.74
C ASP A 26 -28.08 -20.78 -9.65
N LYS A 27 -26.94 -20.14 -9.93
CA LYS A 27 -26.88 -18.95 -10.76
C LYS A 27 -26.46 -19.28 -12.19
N VAL A 28 -27.26 -18.84 -13.16
CA VAL A 28 -26.84 -18.79 -14.57
C VAL A 28 -25.75 -17.72 -14.73
N ILE A 29 -24.57 -18.15 -15.18
CA ILE A 29 -23.40 -17.30 -15.38
C ILE A 29 -23.05 -17.21 -16.87
N SER A 30 -22.21 -16.25 -17.23
CA SER A 30 -21.69 -16.18 -18.60
C SER A 30 -20.72 -17.33 -18.88
N ARG A 31 -20.56 -17.69 -20.16
CA ARG A 31 -19.56 -18.68 -20.59
C ARG A 31 -18.13 -18.26 -20.28
N ASP A 32 -17.85 -16.96 -20.25
CA ASP A 32 -16.53 -16.45 -19.89
C ASP A 32 -16.28 -16.53 -18.39
N GLU A 33 -17.26 -16.21 -17.54
CA GLU A 33 -17.17 -16.48 -16.10
C GLU A 33 -16.96 -17.96 -15.81
N ALA A 34 -17.68 -18.86 -16.50
CA ALA A 34 -17.53 -20.30 -16.34
C ALA A 34 -16.09 -20.78 -16.62
N LYS A 35 -15.41 -20.18 -17.62
CA LYS A 35 -13.99 -20.44 -17.87
C LYS A 35 -13.11 -20.02 -16.69
N ILE A 36 -13.37 -18.85 -16.09
CA ILE A 36 -12.57 -18.40 -14.95
C ILE A 36 -12.79 -19.28 -13.71
N TYR A 37 -14.03 -19.71 -13.44
CA TYR A 37 -14.32 -20.66 -12.36
C TYR A 37 -13.59 -22.01 -12.56
N ARG A 38 -13.56 -22.53 -13.80
CA ARG A 38 -12.74 -23.71 -14.13
C ARG A 38 -11.24 -23.46 -13.92
N ILE A 39 -10.76 -22.24 -14.17
CA ILE A 39 -9.37 -21.89 -13.88
C ILE A 39 -9.10 -21.89 -12.38
N LEU A 40 -9.99 -21.33 -11.55
CA LEU A 40 -9.86 -21.36 -10.09
C LEU A 40 -9.71 -22.80 -9.56
N GLU A 41 -10.48 -23.73 -10.10
CA GLU A 41 -10.38 -25.15 -9.73
C GLU A 41 -9.09 -25.79 -10.25
N SER A 42 -8.72 -25.54 -11.51
CA SER A 42 -7.49 -26.10 -12.11
C SER A 42 -6.20 -25.60 -11.45
N GLN A 43 -6.22 -24.40 -10.87
CA GLN A 43 -5.09 -23.79 -10.16
C GLN A 43 -5.08 -24.13 -8.67
N ASP A 44 -5.92 -25.08 -8.25
CA ASP A 44 -6.01 -25.51 -6.86
C ASP A 44 -6.40 -24.36 -5.92
N TYR A 45 -7.18 -23.36 -6.36
CA TYR A 45 -7.64 -22.27 -5.47
C TYR A 45 -8.95 -22.59 -4.77
N VAL A 46 -9.80 -23.40 -5.40
CA VAL A 46 -11.09 -23.84 -4.87
C VAL A 46 -11.33 -25.28 -5.31
N HIS A 47 -11.94 -26.09 -4.46
CA HIS A 47 -12.48 -27.40 -4.81
C HIS A 47 -14.00 -27.42 -4.71
N GLY A 48 -14.66 -28.32 -5.45
CA GLY A 48 -16.10 -28.54 -5.33
C GLY A 48 -16.94 -27.51 -6.06
N ILE A 49 -16.41 -26.94 -7.14
CA ILE A 49 -17.17 -26.08 -8.05
C ILE A 49 -17.91 -26.97 -9.04
N GLU A 50 -19.24 -26.85 -9.11
CA GLU A 50 -20.05 -27.58 -10.08
C GLU A 50 -20.59 -26.61 -11.14
N ILE A 51 -20.36 -26.93 -12.42
CA ILE A 51 -20.86 -26.13 -13.55
C ILE A 51 -21.62 -27.06 -14.50
N ALA A 52 -22.94 -26.93 -14.55
CA ALA A 52 -23.80 -27.67 -15.46
C ALA A 52 -24.17 -26.79 -16.67
N GLU A 53 -24.11 -27.35 -17.88
CA GLU A 53 -24.40 -26.60 -19.12
C GLU A 53 -25.89 -26.75 -19.48
N TYR A 54 -26.61 -25.63 -19.53
CA TYR A 54 -28.01 -25.57 -19.95
C TYR A 54 -28.18 -24.66 -21.19
N TYR A 55 -29.39 -24.66 -21.75
CA TYR A 55 -29.71 -23.89 -22.97
C TYR A 55 -29.63 -22.37 -22.76
N ASP A 56 -30.00 -21.90 -21.57
CA ASP A 56 -29.94 -20.52 -21.09
C ASP A 56 -28.54 -20.09 -20.61
N GLY A 57 -27.65 -21.04 -20.35
CA GLY A 57 -26.23 -20.82 -20.05
C GLY A 57 -25.66 -21.84 -19.07
N PRO A 58 -24.35 -21.75 -18.75
CA PRO A 58 -23.76 -22.49 -17.65
C PRO A 58 -24.41 -22.07 -16.32
N ASN A 59 -24.83 -23.05 -15.52
CA ASN A 59 -25.34 -22.85 -14.18
C ASN A 59 -24.28 -23.27 -13.15
N LEU A 60 -23.96 -22.38 -12.23
CA LEU A 60 -22.95 -22.54 -11.20
C LEU A 60 -23.59 -23.01 -9.89
N SER A 61 -23.05 -24.09 -9.32
CA SER A 61 -23.33 -24.51 -7.95
C SER A 61 -22.03 -24.48 -7.14
N LEU A 62 -22.07 -23.79 -6.00
CA LEU A 62 -20.96 -23.70 -5.04
C LEU A 62 -21.27 -24.39 -3.72
N SER A 63 -22.29 -25.26 -3.69
CA SER A 63 -22.82 -25.88 -2.47
C SER A 63 -21.78 -26.71 -1.70
N ASN A 64 -20.77 -27.24 -2.40
CA ASN A 64 -19.67 -28.01 -1.83
C ASN A 64 -18.31 -27.28 -1.94
N ALA A 65 -18.34 -26.00 -2.35
CA ALA A 65 -17.13 -25.28 -2.70
C ALA A 65 -16.32 -24.92 -1.46
N ASN A 66 -15.03 -25.28 -1.45
CA ASN A 66 -14.10 -24.96 -0.37
C ASN A 66 -12.86 -24.29 -0.93
N ILE A 67 -12.46 -23.16 -0.35
CA ILE A 67 -11.22 -22.48 -0.70
C ILE A 67 -10.05 -23.23 -0.07
N THR A 68 -9.04 -23.53 -0.88
CA THR A 68 -7.82 -24.24 -0.45
C THR A 68 -6.83 -23.29 0.23
N ASP A 69 -5.78 -23.84 0.85
CA ASP A 69 -4.66 -23.04 1.37
C ASP A 69 -3.99 -22.21 0.26
N THR A 70 -3.85 -22.78 -0.94
CA THR A 70 -3.32 -22.08 -2.13
C THR A 70 -4.21 -20.90 -2.51
N GLY A 71 -5.54 -21.07 -2.48
CA GLY A 71 -6.51 -20.01 -2.74
C GLY A 71 -6.43 -18.89 -1.70
N TYR A 72 -6.33 -19.23 -0.42
CA TYR A 72 -6.13 -18.23 0.64
C TYR A 72 -4.80 -17.49 0.52
N ALA A 73 -3.72 -18.18 0.15
CA ALA A 73 -2.43 -17.55 -0.10
C ALA A 73 -2.50 -16.55 -1.26
N PHE A 74 -3.17 -16.91 -2.37
CA PHE A 74 -3.41 -16.02 -3.49
C PHE A 74 -4.26 -14.80 -3.11
N LEU A 75 -5.35 -14.98 -2.34
CA LEU A 75 -6.15 -13.87 -1.81
C LEU A 75 -5.28 -12.93 -0.97
N HIS A 76 -4.47 -13.49 -0.06
CA HIS A 76 -3.61 -12.70 0.81
C HIS A 76 -2.55 -11.94 0.01
N GLU A 77 -1.95 -12.55 -1.02
CA GLU A 77 -1.00 -11.88 -1.92
C GLU A 77 -1.67 -10.69 -2.63
N MET A 78 -2.83 -10.89 -3.23
CA MET A 78 -3.57 -9.84 -3.95
C MET A 78 -4.02 -8.72 -3.01
N GLU A 79 -4.56 -9.06 -1.83
CA GLU A 79 -4.92 -8.08 -0.80
C GLU A 79 -3.69 -7.31 -0.29
N ALA A 80 -2.54 -7.97 -0.13
CA ALA A 80 -1.30 -7.33 0.24
C ALA A 80 -0.80 -6.37 -0.84
N GLN A 81 -1.10 -6.62 -2.12
CA GLN A 81 -0.82 -5.71 -3.23
C GLN A 81 -1.78 -4.51 -3.27
N GLU A 82 -3.04 -4.69 -2.86
CA GLU A 82 -4.02 -3.60 -2.78
C GLU A 82 -3.87 -2.71 -1.53
N LYS A 83 -3.33 -3.26 -0.43
CA LYS A 83 -3.14 -2.50 0.81
C LYS A 83 -2.26 -1.27 0.58
N PRO A 84 -2.70 -0.08 1.04
CA PRO A 84 -1.88 1.12 0.98
C PRO A 84 -0.55 0.91 1.70
N ILE A 85 0.53 1.42 1.11
CA ILE A 85 1.85 1.44 1.74
C ILE A 85 1.75 2.31 2.99
N ARG A 86 2.08 1.74 4.16
CA ARG A 86 2.22 2.52 5.39
C ARG A 86 3.49 3.35 5.30
N MET A 87 3.39 4.66 5.54
CA MET A 87 4.51 5.60 5.45
C MET A 87 5.43 5.56 6.68
N SER A 88 6.08 4.42 6.91
CA SER A 88 7.21 4.30 7.85
C SER A 88 8.40 5.15 7.38
N SER A 89 9.41 5.38 8.22
CA SER A 89 10.62 6.12 7.83
C SER A 89 11.27 5.56 6.57
N LYS A 90 11.41 4.23 6.50
CA LYS A 90 11.92 3.52 5.33
C LYS A 90 11.06 3.76 4.08
N ASN A 91 9.75 3.58 4.20
CA ASN A 91 8.85 3.76 3.06
C ASN A 91 8.76 5.22 2.61
N LYS A 92 8.79 6.18 3.55
CA LYS A 92 8.89 7.61 3.22
C LYS A 92 10.14 7.91 2.42
N TYR A 93 11.28 7.36 2.82
CA TYR A 93 12.54 7.52 2.12
C TYR A 93 12.50 6.93 0.71
N ILE A 94 12.04 5.68 0.56
CA ILE A 94 11.91 5.02 -0.74
C ILE A 94 10.94 5.79 -1.65
N GLN A 95 9.77 6.20 -1.14
CA GLN A 95 8.81 6.95 -1.94
C GLN A 95 9.30 8.38 -2.27
N LEU A 96 10.16 8.97 -1.44
CA LEU A 96 10.85 10.21 -1.75
C LEU A 96 11.83 10.00 -2.91
N GLN A 97 12.67 8.96 -2.86
CA GLN A 97 13.58 8.62 -3.97
C GLN A 97 12.81 8.41 -5.28
N VAL A 98 11.74 7.61 -5.26
CA VAL A 98 10.86 7.40 -6.43
C VAL A 98 10.29 8.72 -6.96
N PHE A 99 9.93 9.67 -6.09
CA PHE A 99 9.49 10.98 -6.53
C PHE A 99 10.63 11.78 -7.20
N LEU A 100 11.83 11.76 -6.61
CA LEU A 100 12.99 12.45 -7.16
C LEU A 100 13.43 11.87 -8.51
N GLU A 101 13.46 10.54 -8.66
CA GLU A 101 13.73 9.85 -9.93
C GLU A 101 12.75 10.33 -11.01
N ARG A 102 11.45 10.41 -10.70
CA ARG A 102 10.45 10.90 -11.65
C ARG A 102 10.64 12.36 -12.05
N VAL A 103 11.21 13.19 -11.16
CA VAL A 103 11.58 14.57 -11.50
C VAL A 103 12.80 14.57 -12.42
N ASP A 104 13.77 13.70 -12.19
CA ASP A 104 14.96 13.55 -13.05
C ASP A 104 14.59 13.06 -14.46
N ASP A 105 13.67 12.10 -14.54
CA ASP A 105 13.10 11.55 -15.77
C ASP A 105 12.16 12.53 -16.51
N ALA A 106 11.97 13.75 -15.98
CA ALA A 106 11.07 14.76 -16.51
C ALA A 106 9.62 14.24 -16.71
N ASP A 107 9.13 13.40 -15.79
CA ASP A 107 7.76 12.86 -15.83
C ASP A 107 6.73 14.02 -15.89
N ASN A 108 5.80 13.95 -16.83
CA ASN A 108 4.76 14.97 -17.02
C ASN A 108 3.64 14.90 -15.98
N ASN A 109 3.52 13.81 -15.23
CA ASN A 109 2.41 13.55 -14.31
C ASN A 109 2.85 13.37 -12.84
N LEU A 110 3.68 14.29 -12.35
CA LEU A 110 4.19 14.31 -10.96
C LEU A 110 3.10 14.43 -9.87
N GLU A 111 1.86 14.73 -10.23
CA GLU A 111 0.73 14.80 -9.31
C GLU A 111 0.14 13.43 -8.97
N LYS A 112 0.38 12.42 -9.82
CA LYS A 112 -0.12 11.07 -9.62
C LYS A 112 0.84 10.26 -8.75
N PRO A 113 0.44 9.80 -7.55
CA PRO A 113 1.27 8.96 -6.71
C PRO A 113 1.43 7.54 -7.30
N ASN A 114 2.35 6.76 -6.72
CA ASN A 114 2.26 5.31 -6.78
C ASN A 114 0.84 4.85 -6.34
N PRO A 115 0.16 3.93 -7.05
CA PRO A 115 -1.21 3.52 -6.75
C PRO A 115 -1.46 3.10 -5.29
N ARG A 116 -0.43 2.62 -4.60
CA ARG A 116 -0.52 2.18 -3.21
C ARG A 116 -0.20 3.28 -2.19
N VAL A 117 0.27 4.44 -2.62
CA VAL A 117 0.55 5.58 -1.74
C VAL A 117 -0.68 6.48 -1.69
N ARG A 118 -1.13 6.82 -0.49
CA ARG A 118 -2.27 7.73 -0.32
C ARG A 118 -1.89 9.11 -0.83
N THR A 119 -2.83 9.79 -1.47
CA THR A 119 -2.62 11.13 -2.02
C THR A 119 -2.10 12.12 -0.96
N ALA A 120 -2.67 12.11 0.24
CA ALA A 120 -2.22 12.98 1.33
C ALA A 120 -0.75 12.76 1.69
N ASP A 121 -0.35 11.51 1.91
CA ASP A 121 1.03 11.12 2.20
C ASP A 121 2.00 11.53 1.08
N TYR A 122 1.57 11.39 -0.19
CA TYR A 122 2.37 11.80 -1.34
C TYR A 122 2.60 13.31 -1.40
N TYR A 123 1.56 14.12 -1.16
CA TYR A 123 1.71 15.56 -1.12
C TYR A 123 2.56 16.03 0.07
N GLU A 124 2.56 15.31 1.19
CA GLU A 124 3.50 15.56 2.29
C GLU A 124 4.96 15.29 1.86
N LEU A 125 5.23 14.22 1.11
CA LEU A 125 6.57 13.95 0.56
C LEU A 125 7.04 15.06 -0.38
N ILE A 126 6.17 15.51 -1.29
CA ILE A 126 6.51 16.59 -2.23
C ILE A 126 6.76 17.89 -1.46
N SER A 127 5.93 18.20 -0.46
CA SER A 127 6.13 19.36 0.42
C SER A 127 7.48 19.29 1.14
N TYR A 128 7.86 18.10 1.62
CA TYR A 128 9.17 17.86 2.22
C TYR A 128 10.31 18.10 1.23
N ALA A 129 10.23 17.56 0.01
CA ALA A 129 11.24 17.74 -1.03
C ALA A 129 11.46 19.22 -1.40
N ILE A 130 10.37 19.97 -1.54
CA ILE A 130 10.41 21.42 -1.81
C ILE A 130 11.05 22.16 -0.62
N LYS A 131 10.60 21.89 0.62
CA LYS A 131 11.12 22.54 1.84
C LYS A 131 12.60 22.25 2.06
N LYS A 132 13.06 21.05 1.74
CA LYS A 132 14.47 20.63 1.82
C LYS A 132 15.31 21.05 0.61
N LYS A 133 14.71 21.76 -0.36
CA LYS A 133 15.38 22.19 -1.59
C LYS A 133 16.02 21.02 -2.35
N LEU A 134 15.37 19.84 -2.35
CA LEU A 134 15.79 18.70 -3.16
C LEU A 134 15.34 18.86 -4.62
N VAL A 135 14.26 19.62 -4.82
CA VAL A 135 13.67 19.92 -6.13
C VAL A 135 13.45 21.42 -6.28
N THR A 136 13.48 21.89 -7.52
CA THR A 136 13.12 23.26 -7.91
C THR A 136 12.03 23.23 -8.98
N GLY A 137 11.35 24.36 -9.17
CA GLY A 137 10.28 24.50 -10.17
C GLY A 137 8.92 23.95 -9.78
N LEU A 138 8.76 23.51 -8.54
CA LEU A 138 7.52 22.97 -7.99
C LEU A 138 7.06 23.78 -6.78
N VAL A 139 5.76 24.04 -6.71
CA VAL A 139 5.10 24.64 -5.54
C VAL A 139 3.80 23.88 -5.27
N ILE A 140 3.48 23.68 -3.99
CA ILE A 140 2.16 23.19 -3.59
C ILE A 140 1.30 24.39 -3.16
N LYS A 141 0.11 24.50 -3.74
CA LYS A 141 -0.92 25.42 -3.27
C LYS A 141 -2.09 24.64 -2.68
N TYR A 142 -2.80 25.26 -1.75
CA TYR A 142 -4.00 24.68 -1.15
C TYR A 142 -5.21 25.50 -1.57
N ALA A 143 -6.22 24.83 -2.14
CA ALA A 143 -7.53 25.40 -2.42
C ALA A 143 -8.58 24.54 -1.71
N SER A 144 -9.37 25.13 -0.83
CA SER A 144 -10.40 24.42 -0.05
C SER A 144 -9.88 23.16 0.66
N ASN A 145 -8.73 23.27 1.32
CA ASN A 145 -8.01 22.18 2.00
C ASN A 145 -7.54 21.02 1.09
N LYS A 146 -7.59 21.19 -0.24
CA LYS A 146 -7.02 20.22 -1.18
C LYS A 146 -5.67 20.73 -1.70
N PRO A 147 -4.59 19.96 -1.55
CA PRO A 147 -3.30 20.32 -2.13
C PRO A 147 -3.36 20.18 -3.65
N SER A 148 -2.63 21.05 -4.36
CA SER A 148 -2.44 20.99 -5.80
C SER A 148 -0.99 21.32 -6.12
N LEU A 149 -0.37 20.48 -6.95
CA LEU A 149 1.00 20.69 -7.43
C LEU A 149 0.97 21.67 -8.60
N ILE A 150 1.79 22.71 -8.52
CA ILE A 150 1.93 23.71 -9.59
C ILE A 150 3.39 23.73 -10.02
N ARG A 151 3.61 23.60 -11.33
CA ARG A 151 4.90 23.83 -11.96
C ARG A 151 5.06 25.33 -12.18
N THR A 152 6.00 25.97 -11.50
CA THR A 152 6.32 27.39 -11.71
C THR A 152 7.34 27.60 -12.82
N GLN A 153 8.10 26.57 -13.14
CA GLN A 153 9.07 26.42 -14.22
C GLN A 153 9.29 24.91 -14.43
N ASP A 154 10.26 24.52 -15.28
CA ASP A 154 10.66 23.12 -15.39
C ASP A 154 11.06 22.56 -14.01
N ALA A 155 10.45 21.44 -13.64
CA ALA A 155 10.82 20.72 -12.42
C ALA A 155 12.20 20.09 -12.61
N ARG A 156 13.12 20.34 -11.67
CA ARG A 156 14.50 19.83 -11.74
C ARG A 156 15.02 19.46 -10.35
N LEU A 157 15.85 18.43 -10.28
CA LEU A 157 16.59 18.10 -9.07
C LEU A 157 17.66 19.16 -8.77
N THR A 158 17.92 19.39 -7.49
CA THR A 158 19.12 20.10 -7.03
C THR A 158 20.26 19.10 -6.83
N PRO A 159 21.52 19.56 -6.64
CA PRO A 159 22.62 18.67 -6.29
C PRO A 159 22.29 17.76 -5.09
N SER A 160 21.71 18.32 -4.02
CA SER A 160 21.29 17.54 -2.85
C SER A 160 20.14 16.56 -3.14
N GLY A 161 19.30 16.84 -4.14
CA GLY A 161 18.28 15.91 -4.60
C GLY A 161 18.88 14.73 -5.37
N LEU A 162 19.88 15.00 -6.22
CA LEU A 162 20.63 13.97 -6.94
C LEU A 162 21.41 13.07 -5.98
N ASP A 163 22.14 13.65 -5.02
CA ASP A 163 22.90 12.88 -4.03
C ASP A 163 22.00 11.90 -3.26
N LEU A 164 20.74 12.27 -3.00
CA LEU A 164 19.81 11.43 -2.26
C LEU A 164 19.34 10.20 -3.06
N LEU A 165 19.45 10.20 -4.39
CA LEU A 165 19.16 9.02 -5.22
C LEU A 165 20.19 7.91 -5.02
N ASP A 166 21.45 8.29 -4.77
CA ASP A 166 22.57 7.34 -4.64
C ASP A 166 22.74 6.81 -3.21
N ILE A 167 22.06 7.39 -2.22
CA ILE A 167 22.18 7.01 -0.82
C ILE A 167 21.15 5.90 -0.48
N PRO A 168 21.55 4.75 0.06
CA PRO A 168 20.60 3.76 0.54
C PRO A 168 19.94 4.21 1.86
N PHE A 169 18.72 3.75 2.12
CA PHE A 169 18.09 3.97 3.42
C PHE A 169 18.88 3.24 4.52
N GLU A 170 19.44 4.00 5.45
CA GLU A 170 20.02 3.46 6.68
C GLU A 170 19.05 3.66 7.85
N GLU A 171 18.70 2.56 8.53
CA GLU A 171 17.86 2.62 9.71
C GLU A 171 18.70 3.15 10.87
N THR A 172 18.42 4.37 11.31
CA THR A 172 19.07 4.93 12.49
C THR A 172 18.56 4.15 13.70
N ASN A 173 19.39 3.25 14.24
CA ASN A 173 19.09 2.60 15.52
C ASN A 173 18.99 3.69 16.59
N PRO A 174 17.85 3.82 17.31
CA PRO A 174 17.69 4.86 18.33
C PRO A 174 18.48 4.60 19.63
N SER A 175 19.42 3.65 19.64
CA SER A 175 20.34 3.43 20.75
C SER A 175 21.46 4.47 20.70
N ILE A 176 21.14 5.71 21.07
CA ILE A 176 21.93 6.73 21.80
C ILE A 176 21.04 7.99 21.77
N ILE A 177 19.95 7.98 22.54
CA ILE A 177 19.38 9.24 23.01
C ILE A 177 20.17 9.55 24.28
N SER A 178 21.17 10.42 24.14
CA SER A 178 21.74 11.16 25.27
C SER A 178 20.57 11.74 26.07
N GLN A 179 20.39 11.24 27.30
CA GLN A 179 19.48 11.83 28.26
C GLN A 179 19.98 13.23 28.59
N THR A 180 19.59 14.21 27.77
CA THR A 180 19.66 15.60 28.16
C THR A 180 18.47 15.82 29.10
N ILE A 181 18.68 15.52 30.38
CA ILE A 181 17.73 15.88 31.44
C ILE A 181 17.70 17.41 31.48
N ASN A 182 16.66 18.00 30.89
CA ASN A 182 16.33 19.41 31.13
C ASN A 182 15.81 19.51 32.57
N ILE A 183 16.70 19.78 33.52
CA ILE A 183 16.31 20.26 34.85
C ILE A 183 16.34 21.78 34.78
N TYR A 184 15.22 22.43 34.45
CA TYR A 184 14.94 23.79 34.92
C TYR A 184 13.42 24.00 35.05
N ASP A 185 13.03 24.13 36.32
CA ASP A 185 11.85 24.81 36.90
C ASP A 185 10.44 24.41 36.43
N GLY A 186 9.88 23.45 37.17
CA GLY A 186 8.46 23.12 37.17
C GLY A 186 8.08 22.29 38.40
N ASP A 187 8.00 22.96 39.56
CA ASP A 187 7.17 22.60 40.72
C ASP A 187 7.09 21.11 41.13
N PHE A 188 8.14 20.60 41.77
CA PHE A 188 8.08 19.34 42.52
C PHE A 188 7.35 19.54 43.87
N ARG A 189 6.02 19.52 43.82
CA ARG A 189 5.17 19.27 44.99
C ARG A 189 4.21 18.11 44.71
N ASN A 190 4.79 16.92 44.51
CA ASN A 190 4.23 15.59 44.85
C ASN A 190 5.14 14.45 44.37
N SER A 191 6.44 14.52 44.71
CA SER A 191 7.34 13.36 44.62
C SER A 191 6.98 12.34 45.70
N SER A 192 6.03 11.47 45.40
CA SER A 192 5.96 10.14 46.01
C SER A 192 7.05 9.28 45.36
N LEU A 193 8.26 9.35 45.93
CA LEU A 193 9.31 8.36 45.70
C LEU A 193 8.88 7.06 46.39
N GLY A 194 8.09 6.26 45.66
CA GLY A 194 7.78 4.89 46.01
C GLY A 194 9.03 4.03 45.83
N SER A 195 9.73 3.83 46.94
CA SER A 195 10.79 2.84 47.16
C SER A 195 10.41 1.44 46.64
N GLY A 196 11.36 0.79 45.96
CA GLY A 196 11.21 -0.55 45.41
C GLY A 196 12.53 -1.18 45.00
N ASN A 197 13.45 -1.32 45.97
CA ASN A 197 14.51 -2.33 46.09
C ASN A 197 15.36 -2.71 44.86
N THR A 198 16.53 -2.10 44.73
CA THR A 198 17.75 -2.79 44.26
C THR A 198 18.46 -3.42 45.46
N GLN A 199 18.63 -4.74 45.44
CA GLN A 199 19.47 -5.51 46.39
C GLN A 199 20.77 -5.98 45.72
N ASN A 200 21.87 -5.68 46.43
CA ASN A 200 23.11 -6.46 46.66
C ASN A 200 24.05 -6.72 45.46
N ASN A 201 25.39 -6.64 45.58
CA ASN A 201 26.35 -6.68 46.71
C ASN A 201 27.51 -5.70 46.45
#